data_AF-A0A7K4HFQ2-F1
#
_entry.id   AF-A0A7K4HFQ2-F1
#
_cell.length_a   1.000
_cell.length_b   1.000
_cell.length_c   1.000
_cell.angle_alpha   90.00
_cell.angle_beta   90.00
_cell.angle_gamma   90.00
#
_symmetry.space_group_name_H-M   'P 1'
#
loop_
_entity.id
_entity.type
_entity.pdbx_description
1 polymer ?
#
loop_
_entity_poly.entity_id
_entity_poly.type
_entity_poly.pdbx_seq_one_letter_code
_entity_poly.pdbx_strand_id
1 'polypeptide(L)'
;MSIPLPINANTENLREAIQSKHINIPNRLSIQPMEGFDAKLNGSPSELTYRRYTRYAKGGAGLIWFEATAISEDCRSNDHQLILTEENVNNFKELTSLTRTQANQTLESLGFKNRCRLILQLNHSGRYSKRNGKKNPIRAYHNDELDNAISVKREDGIIISDEELKEIRDIWVNKAILAKDAGFDGVDIKACHGYLISELLSAHNRKNSEYGGSSLENRSKLLIEIITKLQNKFRKDSGFKVTSRIGAYDGIPYPNGFGVKSIANQTFPASVDLEEPIELINKLYELDVKLLNITAGNPHYKGYITRPYDIPVKGGRLPKEHPLFSAYRIIYLTSVIKSLISQDMIIVGSGYTYFRQFAGNLASGLIQRGMVDICGFGRMSFANPEFAKQIFQGKTIDKAKACISCSKCSQFMREGKSTGCAVRDPEYINRE
;
A
#
# COMPACT_ATOMS: atom_id res chain seq x y z
N MET A 1 -4.81 12.00 -27.54
CA MET A 1 -5.72 11.13 -26.76
C MET A 1 -6.16 11.91 -25.52
N SER A 2 -7.45 12.13 -25.33
CA SER A 2 -8.01 12.83 -24.16
C SER A 2 -8.13 11.88 -22.96
N ILE A 3 -7.73 12.30 -21.76
CA ILE A 3 -7.92 11.53 -20.52
C ILE A 3 -9.24 11.97 -19.88
N PRO A 4 -10.25 11.09 -19.76
CA PRO A 4 -11.51 11.45 -19.13
C PRO A 4 -11.35 11.44 -17.60
N LEU A 5 -11.05 12.60 -17.02
CA LEU A 5 -10.99 12.78 -15.57
C LEU A 5 -12.34 13.28 -15.06
N PRO A 6 -13.07 12.50 -14.25
CA PRO A 6 -14.32 12.98 -13.67
C PRO A 6 -13.99 13.95 -12.54
N ILE A 7 -14.12 15.24 -12.81
CA ILE A 7 -13.93 16.31 -11.82
C ILE A 7 -15.32 16.78 -11.36
N ASN A 8 -15.53 16.82 -10.05
CA ASN A 8 -16.74 17.40 -9.46
C ASN A 8 -16.36 18.65 -8.65
N ALA A 9 -17.05 19.76 -8.90
CA ALA A 9 -16.83 21.01 -8.17
C ALA A 9 -17.26 20.89 -6.69
N ASN A 10 -18.33 20.14 -6.43
CA ASN A 10 -18.85 19.91 -5.09
C ASN A 10 -18.29 18.61 -4.50
N THR A 11 -17.61 18.70 -3.35
CA THR A 11 -16.97 17.57 -2.68
C THR A 11 -17.76 16.98 -1.51
N GLU A 12 -19.01 17.37 -1.29
CA GLU A 12 -19.83 16.93 -0.15
C GLU A 12 -20.01 15.41 -0.09
N ASN A 13 -20.10 14.73 -1.23
CA ASN A 13 -20.20 13.26 -1.28
C ASN A 13 -18.99 12.54 -0.63
N LEU A 14 -17.84 13.22 -0.49
CA LEU A 14 -16.69 12.66 0.22
C LEU A 14 -16.93 12.53 1.73
N ARG A 15 -17.90 13.26 2.29
CA ARG A 15 -18.30 13.19 3.71
C ARG A 15 -19.22 12.01 3.98
N GLU A 16 -19.74 11.35 2.95
CA GLU A 16 -20.59 10.18 3.15
C GLU A 16 -19.80 9.04 3.79
N ALA A 17 -20.37 8.46 4.85
CA ALA A 17 -19.82 7.29 5.46
C ALA A 17 -19.99 6.05 4.56
N ILE A 18 -19.02 5.15 4.58
CA ILE A 18 -19.26 3.76 4.19
C ILE A 18 -19.96 3.10 5.36
N GLN A 19 -21.20 2.68 5.14
CA GLN A 19 -21.97 1.86 6.07
C GLN A 19 -22.13 0.48 5.47
N SER A 20 -21.53 -0.52 6.09
CA SER A 20 -21.69 -1.91 5.66
C SER A 20 -21.74 -2.83 6.88
N LYS A 21 -22.30 -4.02 6.70
CA LYS A 21 -22.27 -5.08 7.72
C LYS A 21 -20.83 -5.47 8.12
N HIS A 22 -19.87 -5.17 7.25
CA HIS A 22 -18.47 -5.53 7.43
C HIS A 22 -17.71 -4.46 8.20
N ILE A 23 -17.69 -3.23 7.69
CA ILE A 23 -16.93 -2.12 8.28
C ILE A 23 -17.66 -0.79 8.07
N ASN A 24 -17.64 0.05 9.09
CA ASN A 24 -18.13 1.42 9.03
C ASN A 24 -16.94 2.39 9.02
N ILE A 25 -16.85 3.22 7.98
CA ILE A 25 -15.79 4.22 7.80
C ILE A 25 -16.47 5.59 7.68
N PRO A 26 -16.05 6.61 8.44
CA PRO A 26 -16.81 7.86 8.57
C PRO A 26 -16.89 8.72 7.30
N ASN A 27 -15.95 8.54 6.37
CA ASN A 27 -15.89 9.30 5.13
C ASN A 27 -15.13 8.51 4.05
N ARG A 28 -15.08 9.05 2.83
CA ARG A 28 -14.51 8.37 1.66
C ARG A 28 -13.03 8.64 1.42
N LEU A 29 -12.30 9.15 2.41
CA LEU A 29 -10.88 9.51 2.29
C LEU A 29 -10.00 8.65 3.19
N SER A 30 -8.85 8.23 2.66
CA SER A 30 -7.90 7.39 3.39
C SER A 30 -6.46 7.88 3.28
N ILE A 31 -5.65 7.58 4.29
CA ILE A 31 -4.18 7.63 4.24
C ILE A 31 -3.66 6.28 3.78
N GLN A 32 -2.86 6.27 2.70
CA GLN A 32 -2.19 5.06 2.20
C GLN A 32 -0.97 4.70 3.06
N PRO A 33 -0.53 3.43 3.08
CA PRO A 33 0.61 3.01 3.87
C PRO A 33 1.89 3.57 3.24
N MET A 34 2.49 4.53 3.95
CA MET A 34 3.67 5.27 3.54
C MET A 34 4.78 5.06 4.56
N GLU A 35 5.81 4.30 4.19
CA GLU A 35 6.94 3.96 5.06
C GLU A 35 7.75 5.19 5.48
N GLY A 36 8.08 5.25 6.77
CA GLY A 36 8.81 6.33 7.42
C GLY A 36 10.29 6.07 7.60
N PHE A 37 10.75 4.81 7.60
CA PHE A 37 12.17 4.45 7.81
C PHE A 37 12.74 5.17 9.06
N ASP A 38 11.97 5.13 10.14
CA ASP A 38 12.27 5.87 11.36
C ASP A 38 11.92 5.10 12.64
N ALA A 39 11.67 3.80 12.55
CA ALA A 39 11.53 2.97 13.76
C ALA A 39 12.83 2.96 14.56
N LYS A 40 12.74 2.62 15.85
CA LYS A 40 13.91 2.22 16.64
C LYS A 40 14.49 0.93 16.05
N LEU A 41 15.76 0.63 16.36
CA LEU A 41 16.44 -0.56 15.83
C LEU A 41 15.71 -1.87 16.17
N ASN A 42 15.08 -1.94 17.35
CA ASN A 42 14.25 -3.07 17.79
C ASN A 42 12.85 -3.13 17.11
N GLY A 43 12.60 -2.31 16.09
CA GLY A 43 11.34 -2.25 15.36
C GLY A 43 10.22 -1.46 16.05
N SER A 44 10.42 -0.96 17.27
CA SER A 44 9.42 -0.16 17.98
C SER A 44 9.19 1.21 17.31
N PRO A 45 7.98 1.80 17.42
CA PRO A 45 7.74 3.19 17.04
C PRO A 45 8.73 4.16 17.70
N SER A 46 9.25 5.11 16.92
CA SER A 46 10.03 6.24 17.43
C SER A 46 9.17 7.50 17.58
N GLU A 47 9.75 8.57 18.11
CA GLU A 47 9.11 9.89 18.16
C GLU A 47 8.57 10.35 16.79
N LEU A 48 9.32 10.10 15.71
CA LEU A 48 8.87 10.44 14.36
C LEU A 48 7.69 9.57 13.91
N THR A 49 7.65 8.31 14.32
CA THR A 49 6.49 7.43 14.10
C THR A 49 5.26 7.97 14.83
N TYR A 50 5.36 8.29 16.13
CA TYR A 50 4.24 8.90 16.88
C TYR A 50 3.80 10.22 16.24
N ARG A 51 4.73 11.12 15.94
CA ARG A 51 4.46 12.40 15.27
C ARG A 51 3.73 12.22 13.94
N ARG A 52 4.17 11.28 13.10
CA ARG A 52 3.55 10.99 11.80
C ARG A 52 2.08 10.59 11.96
N TYR A 53 1.79 9.61 12.81
CA TYR A 53 0.41 9.13 12.97
C TYR A 53 -0.47 10.12 13.75
N THR A 54 0.07 10.91 14.67
CA THR A 54 -0.67 12.05 15.27
C THR A 54 -1.05 13.09 14.22
N ARG A 55 -0.15 13.42 13.27
CA ARG A 55 -0.46 14.35 12.17
C ARG A 55 -1.51 13.78 11.22
N TYR A 56 -1.44 12.50 10.89
CA TYR A 56 -2.46 11.82 10.08
C TYR A 56 -3.82 11.81 10.79
N ALA A 57 -3.85 11.53 12.09
CA ALA A 57 -5.06 11.53 12.91
C ALA A 57 -5.75 12.91 12.92
N LYS A 58 -4.99 14.00 13.06
CA LYS A 58 -5.49 15.38 12.97
C LYS A 58 -6.03 15.76 11.59
N GLY A 59 -5.79 14.92 10.58
CA GLY A 59 -6.15 15.17 9.19
C GLY A 59 -7.60 14.93 8.83
N GLY A 60 -8.33 14.13 9.62
CA GLY A 60 -9.76 13.86 9.41
C GLY A 60 -10.10 12.75 8.40
N ALA A 61 -9.12 12.06 7.82
CA ALA A 61 -9.38 10.88 6.99
C ALA A 61 -10.03 9.76 7.82
N GLY A 62 -11.00 9.05 7.26
CA GLY A 62 -11.76 8.04 7.99
C GLY A 62 -11.04 6.69 8.14
N LEU A 63 -10.05 6.45 7.28
CA LEU A 63 -9.23 5.23 7.28
C LEU A 63 -7.74 5.60 7.23
N ILE A 64 -6.99 5.20 8.24
CA ILE A 64 -5.53 5.35 8.28
C ILE A 64 -4.89 3.98 8.11
N TRP A 65 -4.22 3.78 6.98
CA TRP A 65 -3.42 2.59 6.72
C TRP A 65 -2.00 2.83 7.19
N PHE A 66 -1.57 2.08 8.19
CA PHE A 66 -0.22 2.12 8.72
C PHE A 66 0.75 1.48 7.74
N GLU A 67 1.96 2.01 7.73
CA GLU A 67 3.05 1.62 6.86
C GLU A 67 3.42 0.14 6.95
N ALA A 68 4.18 -0.32 5.95
CA ALA A 68 4.65 -1.68 5.89
C ALA A 68 5.53 -2.01 7.11
N THR A 69 4.98 -2.85 7.98
CA THR A 69 5.62 -3.38 9.18
C THR A 69 6.13 -4.78 8.85
N ALA A 70 7.44 -4.98 9.00
CA ALA A 70 8.07 -6.24 8.70
C ALA A 70 7.59 -7.33 9.67
N ILE A 71 7.41 -8.54 9.17
CA ILE A 71 6.97 -9.68 9.99
C ILE A 71 8.11 -10.30 10.81
N SER A 72 9.36 -9.97 10.48
CA SER A 72 10.56 -10.49 11.13
C SER A 72 11.76 -9.57 10.84
N GLU A 73 12.85 -9.73 11.59
CA GLU A 73 14.06 -8.90 11.48
C GLU A 73 14.78 -9.10 10.13
N ASP A 74 14.88 -10.34 9.68
CA ASP A 74 15.57 -10.74 8.46
C ASP A 74 14.86 -10.30 7.17
N CYS A 75 13.56 -9.99 7.26
CA CYS A 75 12.75 -9.56 6.12
C CYS A 75 12.56 -8.04 6.00
N ARG A 76 13.33 -7.24 6.74
CA ARG A 76 13.26 -5.79 6.68
C ARG A 76 13.90 -5.24 5.42
N SER A 77 13.37 -4.14 4.88
CA SER A 77 13.97 -3.39 3.77
C SER A 77 15.02 -2.38 4.23
N ASN A 78 15.08 -2.10 5.54
CA ASN A 78 16.04 -1.23 6.21
C ASN A 78 15.96 -1.42 7.75
N ASP A 79 17.04 -1.03 8.43
CA ASP A 79 17.23 -1.16 9.89
C ASP A 79 16.36 -0.20 10.73
N HIS A 80 15.53 0.62 10.09
CA HIS A 80 14.51 1.47 10.71
C HIS A 80 13.08 1.18 10.20
N GLN A 81 12.83 0.00 9.62
CA GLN A 81 11.48 -0.50 9.37
C GLN A 81 10.83 -0.97 10.68
N LEU A 82 9.53 -0.70 10.86
CA LEU A 82 8.77 -1.18 12.02
C LEU A 82 8.70 -2.71 12.04
N ILE A 83 8.69 -3.28 13.26
CA ILE A 83 8.42 -4.70 13.51
C ILE A 83 7.54 -4.78 14.74
N LEU A 84 6.42 -5.49 14.64
CA LEU A 84 5.57 -5.76 15.78
C LEU A 84 5.98 -7.08 16.46
N THR A 85 6.38 -7.03 17.73
CA THR A 85 6.80 -8.19 18.52
C THR A 85 6.01 -8.25 19.83
N GLU A 86 6.07 -9.38 20.52
CA GLU A 86 5.48 -9.51 21.86
C GLU A 86 6.11 -8.52 22.85
N GLU A 87 7.41 -8.29 22.74
CA GLU A 87 8.15 -7.36 23.60
C GLU A 87 7.72 -5.90 23.42
N ASN A 88 7.36 -5.50 22.18
CA ASN A 88 7.03 -4.12 21.87
C ASN A 88 5.54 -3.85 21.59
N VAL A 89 4.66 -4.85 21.71
CA VAL A 89 3.22 -4.72 21.45
C VAL A 89 2.60 -3.56 22.23
N ASN A 90 3.09 -3.29 23.45
CA ASN A 90 2.60 -2.19 24.28
C ASN A 90 2.94 -0.81 23.69
N ASN A 91 4.08 -0.65 22.99
CA ASN A 91 4.37 0.60 22.26
C ASN A 91 3.37 0.80 21.10
N PHE A 92 3.00 -0.28 20.41
CA PHE A 92 1.98 -0.20 19.36
C PHE A 92 0.58 0.06 19.92
N LYS A 93 0.22 -0.51 21.08
CA LYS A 93 -1.04 -0.18 21.79
C LYS A 93 -1.12 1.30 22.13
N GLU A 94 -0.04 1.88 22.63
CA GLU A 94 0.03 3.31 22.89
C GLU A 94 -0.14 4.13 21.61
N LEU A 95 0.59 3.77 20.55
CA LEU A 95 0.51 4.44 19.24
C LEU A 95 -0.90 4.39 18.65
N THR A 96 -1.56 3.23 18.65
CA THR A 96 -2.93 3.08 18.11
C THR A 96 -3.94 3.82 18.98
N SER A 97 -3.80 3.78 20.31
CA SER A 97 -4.67 4.49 21.25
C SER A 97 -4.60 6.01 21.04
N LEU A 98 -3.38 6.57 20.99
CA LEU A 98 -3.14 7.98 20.72
C LEU A 98 -3.69 8.39 19.35
N THR A 99 -3.37 7.62 18.31
CA THR A 99 -3.82 7.88 16.93
C THR A 99 -5.34 7.87 16.85
N ARG A 100 -5.99 6.86 17.43
CA ARG A 100 -7.45 6.71 17.41
C ARG A 100 -8.14 7.83 18.17
N THR A 101 -7.66 8.15 19.36
CA THR A 101 -8.23 9.23 20.19
C THR A 101 -8.18 10.56 19.45
N GLN A 102 -7.01 10.92 18.91
CA GLN A 102 -6.85 12.17 18.17
C GLN A 102 -7.66 12.20 16.88
N ALA A 103 -7.77 11.07 16.17
CA ALA A 103 -8.53 10.98 14.93
C ALA A 103 -10.02 11.15 15.20
N ASN A 104 -10.54 10.50 16.25
CA ASN A 104 -11.94 10.60 16.63
C ASN A 104 -12.32 12.02 17.08
N GLN A 105 -11.50 12.69 17.90
CA GLN A 105 -11.71 14.09 18.26
C GLN A 105 -11.80 14.99 17.02
N THR A 106 -10.93 14.78 16.04
CA THR A 106 -10.95 15.54 14.78
C THR A 106 -12.23 15.24 14.00
N LEU A 107 -12.60 13.97 13.85
CA LEU A 107 -13.79 13.54 13.14
C LEU A 107 -15.08 14.07 13.80
N GLU A 108 -15.17 14.02 15.12
CA GLU A 108 -16.28 14.58 15.91
C GLU A 108 -16.39 16.09 15.72
N SER A 109 -15.28 16.82 15.77
CA SER A 109 -15.26 18.28 15.48
C SER A 109 -15.71 18.63 14.06
N LEU A 110 -15.64 17.66 13.15
CA LEU A 110 -16.10 17.77 11.76
C LEU A 110 -17.51 17.18 11.58
N GLY A 111 -18.20 16.77 12.64
CA GLY A 111 -19.58 16.27 12.61
C GLY A 111 -19.74 14.79 12.20
N PHE A 112 -18.66 14.01 12.16
CA PHE A 112 -18.74 12.58 11.87
C PHE A 112 -19.08 11.77 13.12
N LYS A 113 -19.91 10.73 12.95
CA LYS A 113 -20.36 9.85 14.03
C LYS A 113 -19.55 8.56 14.18
N ASN A 114 -18.98 8.07 13.08
CA ASN A 114 -18.19 6.83 13.08
C ASN A 114 -16.74 7.12 13.46
N ARG A 115 -16.12 6.20 14.21
CA ARG A 115 -14.70 6.29 14.56
C ARG A 115 -13.78 6.02 13.36
N CYS A 116 -12.57 6.56 13.44
CA CYS A 116 -11.50 6.23 12.51
C CYS A 116 -11.17 4.72 12.55
N ARG A 117 -10.84 4.16 11.39
CA ARG A 117 -10.33 2.79 11.24
C ARG A 117 -8.84 2.79 11.03
N LEU A 118 -8.12 1.92 11.75
CA LEU A 118 -6.67 1.78 11.67
C LEU A 118 -6.32 0.38 11.16
N ILE A 119 -5.63 0.28 10.02
CA ILE A 119 -5.21 -1.00 9.44
C ILE A 119 -3.68 -1.06 9.42
N LEU A 120 -3.09 -2.15 9.91
CA LEU A 120 -1.64 -2.38 9.85
C LEU A 120 -1.27 -3.17 8.60
N GLN A 121 -0.39 -2.62 7.75
CA GLN A 121 0.19 -3.38 6.63
C GLN A 121 1.33 -4.26 7.11
N LEU A 122 1.13 -5.57 7.11
CA LEU A 122 2.19 -6.55 7.35
C LEU A 122 2.91 -6.87 6.05
N ASN A 123 4.23 -7.02 6.12
CA ASN A 123 5.11 -7.12 4.96
C ASN A 123 6.28 -8.09 5.20
N HIS A 124 6.69 -8.75 4.12
CA HIS A 124 7.99 -9.40 4.01
C HIS A 124 8.72 -8.80 2.81
N SER A 125 9.90 -8.21 3.04
CA SER A 125 10.54 -7.39 2.00
C SER A 125 11.06 -8.20 0.80
N GLY A 126 11.22 -9.51 0.98
CA GLY A 126 11.53 -10.46 -0.08
C GLY A 126 12.84 -10.09 -0.78
N ARG A 127 12.77 -9.91 -2.11
CA ARG A 127 13.86 -9.34 -2.93
C ARG A 127 14.49 -8.06 -2.37
N TYR A 128 13.74 -7.25 -1.63
CA TYR A 128 14.24 -5.98 -1.09
C TYR A 128 14.75 -6.09 0.35
N SER A 129 14.82 -7.30 0.90
CA SER A 129 15.35 -7.54 2.24
C SER A 129 16.81 -7.08 2.37
N LYS A 130 17.11 -6.54 3.54
CA LYS A 130 18.42 -6.08 3.98
C LYS A 130 18.71 -6.62 5.37
N ARG A 131 19.99 -6.81 5.67
CA ARG A 131 20.49 -7.17 6.99
C ARG A 131 21.64 -6.23 7.35
N ASN A 132 21.52 -5.53 8.47
CA ASN A 132 22.50 -4.53 8.92
C ASN A 132 22.82 -3.50 7.82
N GLY A 133 21.77 -2.95 7.21
CA GLY A 133 21.87 -1.96 6.12
C GLY A 133 22.35 -2.50 4.77
N LYS A 134 22.84 -3.75 4.69
CA LYS A 134 23.35 -4.38 3.46
C LYS A 134 22.26 -5.22 2.79
N LYS A 135 22.29 -5.30 1.45
CA LYS A 135 21.37 -6.15 0.68
C LYS A 135 21.51 -7.60 1.13
N ASN A 136 20.40 -8.23 1.47
CA ASN A 136 20.32 -9.65 1.82
C ASN A 136 18.97 -10.18 1.33
N PRO A 137 18.78 -10.26 0.00
CA PRO A 137 17.47 -10.54 -0.58
C PRO A 137 17.01 -11.97 -0.28
N ILE A 138 15.75 -12.14 0.10
CA ILE A 138 15.10 -13.45 0.30
C ILE A 138 14.07 -13.58 -0.83
N ARG A 139 14.47 -14.20 -1.95
CA ARG A 139 13.70 -14.18 -3.21
C ARG A 139 12.89 -15.47 -3.38
N ALA A 140 11.74 -15.38 -4.03
CA ALA A 140 11.01 -16.57 -4.46
C ALA A 140 11.61 -17.17 -5.74
N TYR A 141 12.17 -16.34 -6.62
CA TYR A 141 12.85 -16.77 -7.83
C TYR A 141 13.77 -15.65 -8.35
N HIS A 142 14.66 -15.99 -9.30
CA HIS A 142 15.45 -14.98 -10.01
C HIS A 142 14.61 -14.27 -11.06
N ASN A 143 14.54 -12.94 -10.96
CA ASN A 143 13.86 -12.06 -11.91
C ASN A 143 14.90 -11.06 -12.39
N ASP A 144 15.48 -11.30 -13.57
CA ASP A 144 16.63 -10.54 -14.05
C ASP A 144 16.30 -9.04 -14.21
N GLU A 145 15.08 -8.67 -14.60
CA GLU A 145 14.61 -7.30 -14.76
C GLU A 145 14.62 -6.55 -13.43
N LEU A 146 14.10 -7.18 -12.37
CA LEU A 146 14.07 -6.59 -11.04
C LEU A 146 15.43 -6.63 -10.37
N ASP A 147 16.13 -7.76 -10.43
CA ASP A 147 17.44 -7.97 -9.82
C ASP A 147 18.45 -6.96 -10.40
N ASN A 148 18.48 -6.77 -11.73
CA ASN A 148 19.29 -5.73 -12.37
C ASN A 148 18.91 -4.32 -11.92
N ALA A 149 17.61 -4.01 -11.83
CA ALA A 149 17.14 -2.67 -11.47
C ALA A 149 17.50 -2.24 -10.05
N ILE A 150 17.67 -3.20 -9.14
CA ILE A 150 18.13 -2.94 -7.77
C ILE A 150 19.61 -3.30 -7.56
N SER A 151 20.31 -3.72 -8.60
CA SER A 151 21.70 -4.17 -8.55
C SER A 151 21.92 -5.28 -7.51
N VAL A 152 21.08 -6.32 -7.59
CA VAL A 152 21.22 -7.58 -6.86
C VAL A 152 21.73 -8.62 -7.85
N LYS A 153 22.76 -9.38 -7.44
CA LYS A 153 23.32 -10.46 -8.24
C LYS A 153 22.65 -11.80 -7.91
N ARG A 154 22.97 -12.86 -8.66
CA ARG A 154 22.35 -14.18 -8.41
C ARG A 154 22.83 -14.76 -7.09
N GLU A 155 24.10 -14.58 -6.75
CA GLU A 155 24.75 -15.03 -5.53
C GLU A 155 24.36 -14.26 -4.26
N ASP A 156 23.70 -13.10 -4.39
CA ASP A 156 23.29 -12.31 -3.23
C ASP A 156 22.08 -12.95 -2.52
N GLY A 157 22.16 -13.15 -1.20
CA GLY A 157 21.03 -13.67 -0.42
C GLY A 157 20.62 -15.09 -0.80
N ILE A 158 19.32 -15.41 -0.70
CA ILE A 158 18.81 -16.77 -0.86
C ILE A 158 17.59 -16.86 -1.77
N ILE A 159 17.33 -18.07 -2.30
CA ILE A 159 16.03 -18.47 -2.85
C ILE A 159 15.29 -19.22 -1.75
N ILE A 160 14.15 -18.68 -1.34
CA ILE A 160 13.34 -19.29 -0.29
C ILE A 160 12.72 -20.61 -0.77
N SER A 161 12.71 -21.62 0.09
CA SER A 161 12.13 -22.95 -0.13
C SER A 161 10.62 -22.96 0.14
N ASP A 162 9.93 -24.02 -0.30
CA ASP A 162 8.50 -24.19 -0.03
C ASP A 162 8.21 -24.42 1.46
N GLU A 163 9.14 -25.00 2.22
CA GLU A 163 9.00 -25.18 3.66
C GLU A 163 9.17 -23.85 4.42
N GLU A 164 10.18 -23.06 4.08
CA GLU A 164 10.35 -21.72 4.64
C GLU A 164 9.15 -20.80 4.33
N LEU A 165 8.50 -20.96 3.17
CA LEU A 165 7.25 -20.23 2.86
C LEU A 165 6.10 -20.64 3.80
N LYS A 166 6.01 -21.91 4.21
CA LYS A 166 5.03 -22.39 5.19
C LYS A 166 5.32 -21.85 6.59
N GLU A 167 6.59 -21.73 6.98
CA GLU A 167 7.00 -21.10 8.23
C GLU A 167 6.67 -19.60 8.23
N ILE A 168 6.99 -18.89 7.14
CA ILE A 168 6.66 -17.47 6.96
C ILE A 168 5.17 -17.20 7.09
N ARG A 169 4.32 -18.08 6.52
CA ARG A 169 2.85 -17.98 6.68
C ARG A 169 2.48 -17.92 8.16
N ASP A 170 3.06 -18.81 8.98
CA ASP A 170 2.71 -18.93 10.39
C ASP A 170 3.25 -17.75 11.21
N ILE A 171 4.42 -17.22 10.85
CA ILE A 171 4.92 -15.93 11.38
C ILE A 171 3.94 -14.81 11.06
N TRP A 172 3.46 -14.72 9.82
CA TRP A 172 2.50 -13.70 9.38
C TRP A 172 1.19 -13.77 10.19
N VAL A 173 0.70 -14.98 10.44
CA VAL A 173 -0.49 -15.23 11.26
C VAL A 173 -0.29 -14.73 12.69
N ASN A 174 0.85 -15.04 13.30
CA ASN A 174 1.18 -14.58 14.64
C ASN A 174 1.28 -13.04 14.71
N LYS A 175 1.87 -12.39 13.71
CA LYS A 175 1.94 -10.91 13.66
C LYS A 175 0.56 -10.27 13.53
N ALA A 176 -0.37 -10.90 12.83
CA ALA A 176 -1.74 -10.39 12.76
C ALA A 176 -2.49 -10.49 14.09
N ILE A 177 -2.23 -11.53 14.88
CA ILE A 177 -2.77 -11.66 16.25
C ILE A 177 -2.24 -10.51 17.11
N LEU A 178 -0.92 -10.27 17.08
CA LEU A 178 -0.33 -9.14 17.79
C LEU A 178 -0.88 -7.80 17.32
N ALA A 179 -1.20 -7.64 16.04
CA ALA A 179 -1.80 -6.40 15.51
C ALA A 179 -3.20 -6.17 16.09
N LYS A 180 -4.01 -7.23 16.24
CA LYS A 180 -5.28 -7.15 16.95
C LYS A 180 -5.08 -6.73 18.40
N ASP A 181 -4.12 -7.35 19.09
CA ASP A 181 -3.80 -7.02 20.50
C ASP A 181 -3.26 -5.60 20.65
N ALA A 182 -2.51 -5.11 19.66
CA ALA A 182 -2.05 -3.74 19.54
C ALA A 182 -3.20 -2.75 19.29
N GLY A 183 -4.44 -3.22 19.13
CA GLY A 183 -5.62 -2.40 19.00
C GLY A 183 -5.90 -1.93 17.57
N PHE A 184 -5.29 -2.50 16.54
CA PHE A 184 -5.68 -2.22 15.15
C PHE A 184 -7.09 -2.77 14.84
N ASP A 185 -7.76 -2.14 13.88
CA ASP A 185 -9.06 -2.61 13.36
C ASP A 185 -8.93 -3.75 12.35
N GLY A 186 -7.73 -3.94 11.81
CA GLY A 186 -7.45 -5.00 10.86
C GLY A 186 -6.00 -5.04 10.43
N VAL A 187 -5.68 -6.06 9.66
CA VAL A 187 -4.39 -6.27 9.02
C VAL A 187 -4.53 -6.36 7.52
N ASP A 188 -3.51 -5.84 6.86
CA ASP A 188 -3.32 -5.88 5.43
C ASP A 188 -2.13 -6.78 5.09
N ILE A 189 -2.36 -7.81 4.28
CA ILE A 189 -1.30 -8.67 3.75
C ILE A 189 -0.79 -8.04 2.46
N LYS A 190 0.39 -7.41 2.50
CA LYS A 190 0.93 -6.66 1.36
C LYS A 190 1.25 -7.57 0.17
N ALA A 191 0.51 -7.43 -0.92
CA ALA A 191 0.64 -8.21 -2.15
C ALA A 191 0.79 -7.30 -3.38
N CYS A 192 1.70 -6.34 -3.28
CA CYS A 192 1.99 -5.39 -4.35
C CYS A 192 3.49 -5.10 -4.46
N HIS A 193 3.88 -4.38 -5.54
CA HIS A 193 5.17 -3.70 -5.66
C HIS A 193 6.42 -4.62 -5.69
N GLY A 194 6.24 -5.91 -5.97
CA GLY A 194 7.33 -6.89 -6.07
C GLY A 194 7.92 -7.35 -4.75
N TYR A 195 7.25 -7.07 -3.62
CA TYR A 195 7.53 -7.70 -2.32
C TYR A 195 7.11 -9.17 -2.33
N LEU A 196 7.51 -9.98 -1.33
CA LEU A 196 7.47 -11.46 -1.41
C LEU A 196 6.15 -12.03 -1.98
N ILE A 197 4.99 -11.61 -1.47
CA ILE A 197 3.70 -12.11 -1.97
C ILE A 197 3.47 -11.70 -3.43
N SER A 198 3.74 -10.44 -3.77
CA SER A 198 3.65 -9.94 -5.15
C SER A 198 4.65 -10.61 -6.09
N GLU A 199 5.82 -10.97 -5.58
CA GLU A 199 6.84 -11.70 -6.33
C GLU A 199 6.32 -13.10 -6.68
N LEU A 200 5.75 -13.83 -5.72
CA LEU A 200 5.18 -15.17 -5.95
C LEU A 200 4.09 -15.16 -7.03
N LEU A 201 3.25 -14.12 -7.12
CA LEU A 201 2.24 -13.97 -8.17
C LEU A 201 2.82 -14.00 -9.60
N SER A 202 4.11 -13.66 -9.75
CA SER A 202 4.86 -13.68 -11.02
C SER A 202 5.86 -14.84 -11.11
N ALA A 203 5.86 -15.79 -10.17
CA ALA A 203 6.83 -16.88 -10.11
C ALA A 203 6.54 -18.04 -11.09
N HIS A 204 6.29 -17.72 -12.36
CA HIS A 204 6.03 -18.71 -13.42
C HIS A 204 7.20 -19.69 -13.62
N ASN A 205 8.42 -19.20 -13.40
CA ASN A 205 9.65 -19.98 -13.58
C ASN A 205 10.03 -20.84 -12.36
N ARG A 206 9.31 -20.74 -11.25
CA ARG A 206 9.51 -21.59 -10.06
C ARG A 206 8.82 -22.94 -10.27
N LYS A 207 9.39 -23.75 -11.17
CA LYS A 207 8.86 -25.08 -11.56
C LYS A 207 8.96 -26.07 -10.40
N ASN A 208 8.04 -27.04 -10.35
CA ASN A 208 7.99 -28.09 -9.32
C ASN A 208 7.86 -27.55 -7.88
N SER A 209 7.18 -26.41 -7.71
CA SER A 209 6.91 -25.80 -6.41
C SER A 209 5.41 -25.68 -6.18
N GLU A 210 4.99 -25.83 -4.93
CA GLU A 210 3.61 -25.58 -4.49
C GLU A 210 3.25 -24.09 -4.54
N TYR A 211 4.26 -23.21 -4.58
CA TYR A 211 4.14 -21.75 -4.54
C TYR A 211 4.62 -21.10 -5.85
N GLY A 212 4.55 -21.83 -6.97
CA GLY A 212 5.08 -21.38 -8.25
C GLY A 212 4.52 -22.12 -9.46
N GLY A 213 4.97 -21.75 -10.65
CA GLY A 213 4.61 -22.42 -11.89
C GLY A 213 3.50 -21.73 -12.68
N SER A 214 2.90 -22.46 -13.62
CA SER A 214 1.96 -21.90 -14.61
C SER A 214 0.59 -21.54 -14.04
N SER A 215 0.13 -22.17 -12.94
CA SER A 215 -1.17 -21.89 -12.35
C SER A 215 -1.14 -20.70 -11.39
N LEU A 216 -2.15 -19.83 -11.50
CA LEU A 216 -2.35 -18.76 -10.52
C LEU A 216 -2.63 -19.34 -9.12
N GLU A 217 -3.29 -20.49 -9.05
CA GLU A 217 -3.55 -21.21 -7.79
C GLU A 217 -2.26 -21.42 -6.98
N ASN A 218 -1.21 -21.99 -7.58
CA ASN A 218 0.06 -22.21 -6.89
C ASN A 218 0.74 -20.87 -6.55
N ARG A 219 0.81 -19.94 -7.52
CA ARG A 219 1.47 -18.65 -7.34
C ARG A 219 0.82 -17.76 -6.28
N SER A 220 -0.48 -17.89 -6.07
CA SER A 220 -1.24 -17.16 -5.03
C SER A 220 -1.39 -17.92 -3.72
N LYS A 221 -0.96 -19.20 -3.66
CA LYS A 221 -1.20 -20.12 -2.54
C LYS A 221 -0.81 -19.54 -1.19
N LEU A 222 0.37 -18.89 -1.07
CA LEU A 222 0.81 -18.32 0.20
C LEU A 222 -0.16 -17.24 0.72
N LEU A 223 -0.60 -16.32 -0.15
CA LEU A 223 -1.57 -15.28 0.22
C LEU A 223 -2.89 -15.90 0.68
N ILE A 224 -3.38 -16.88 -0.08
CA ILE A 224 -4.63 -17.59 0.19
C ILE A 224 -4.56 -18.34 1.52
N GLU A 225 -3.45 -19.05 1.80
CA GLU A 225 -3.25 -19.77 3.06
C GLU A 225 -3.19 -18.83 4.26
N ILE A 226 -2.46 -17.70 4.16
CA ILE A 226 -2.40 -16.69 5.23
C ILE A 226 -3.81 -16.17 5.52
N ILE A 227 -4.53 -15.73 4.49
CA ILE A 227 -5.87 -15.14 4.66
C ILE A 227 -6.84 -16.18 5.21
N THR A 228 -6.82 -17.40 4.69
CA THR A 228 -7.67 -18.50 5.18
C THR A 228 -7.43 -18.77 6.67
N LYS A 229 -6.16 -18.88 7.08
CA LYS A 229 -5.81 -19.08 8.50
C LYS A 229 -6.30 -17.93 9.37
N LEU A 230 -6.16 -16.67 8.91
CA LEU A 230 -6.61 -15.51 9.67
C LEU A 230 -8.14 -15.42 9.76
N GLN A 231 -8.87 -15.71 8.69
CA GLN A 231 -10.33 -15.71 8.69
C GLN A 231 -10.89 -16.83 9.59
N ASN A 232 -10.23 -17.99 9.63
CA ASN A 232 -10.58 -19.05 10.58
C ASN A 232 -10.25 -18.67 12.03
N LYS A 233 -9.14 -17.94 12.25
CA LYS A 233 -8.72 -17.50 13.58
C LYS A 233 -9.62 -16.40 14.14
N PHE A 234 -9.98 -15.42 13.31
CA PHE A 234 -10.81 -14.30 13.70
C PHE A 234 -12.26 -14.57 13.29
N ARG A 235 -13.08 -15.01 14.26
CA ARG A 235 -14.52 -15.17 14.04
C ARG A 235 -15.11 -13.90 13.41
N LYS A 236 -16.13 -14.06 12.55
CA LYS A 236 -16.71 -12.96 11.75
C LYS A 236 -17.22 -11.79 12.59
N ASP A 237 -17.65 -12.06 13.82
CA ASP A 237 -18.15 -11.10 14.81
C ASP A 237 -17.04 -10.36 15.58
N SER A 238 -15.77 -10.76 15.44
CA SER A 238 -14.65 -10.18 16.19
C SER A 238 -14.36 -8.71 15.85
N GLY A 239 -14.97 -8.17 14.79
CA GLY A 239 -14.77 -6.81 14.31
C GLY A 239 -13.40 -6.54 13.67
N PHE A 240 -12.45 -7.47 13.79
CA PHE A 240 -11.11 -7.36 13.20
C PHE A 240 -11.13 -7.76 11.73
N LYS A 241 -10.48 -6.96 10.87
CA LYS A 241 -10.54 -7.14 9.41
C LYS A 241 -9.26 -7.72 8.85
N VAL A 242 -9.42 -8.65 7.92
CA VAL A 242 -8.34 -9.15 7.08
C VAL A 242 -8.55 -8.56 5.68
N THR A 243 -7.52 -7.90 5.16
CA THR A 243 -7.52 -7.27 3.84
C THR A 243 -6.18 -7.51 3.15
N SER A 244 -6.08 -7.09 1.89
CA SER A 244 -4.84 -7.11 1.13
C SER A 244 -4.76 -5.86 0.23
N ARG A 245 -3.54 -5.34 0.10
CA ARG A 245 -3.16 -4.35 -0.89
C ARG A 245 -2.60 -5.06 -2.11
N ILE A 246 -3.40 -5.13 -3.16
CA ILE A 246 -3.13 -5.87 -4.39
C ILE A 246 -2.51 -4.96 -5.45
N GLY A 247 -1.38 -5.39 -6.00
CA GLY A 247 -0.83 -4.81 -7.23
C GLY A 247 -1.55 -5.38 -8.44
N ALA A 248 -2.42 -4.59 -9.07
CA ALA A 248 -3.22 -5.05 -10.22
C ALA A 248 -2.41 -5.23 -11.51
N TYR A 249 -1.26 -4.58 -11.60
CA TYR A 249 -0.42 -4.50 -12.79
C TYR A 249 0.94 -3.95 -12.37
N ASP A 250 2.06 -4.55 -12.79
CA ASP A 250 3.40 -3.99 -12.54
C ASP A 250 4.07 -3.41 -13.79
N GLY A 251 3.61 -3.79 -14.98
CA GLY A 251 4.15 -3.41 -16.29
C GLY A 251 5.42 -4.13 -16.70
N ILE A 252 5.93 -5.06 -15.89
CA ILE A 252 7.11 -5.88 -16.19
C ILE A 252 6.70 -6.91 -17.26
N PRO A 253 7.51 -7.12 -18.32
CA PRO A 253 7.20 -8.13 -19.33
C PRO A 253 7.03 -9.54 -18.77
N TYR A 254 6.08 -10.29 -19.33
CA TYR A 254 5.94 -11.73 -19.08
C TYR A 254 7.24 -12.48 -19.42
N PRO A 255 7.67 -13.49 -18.65
CA PRO A 255 6.98 -14.10 -17.50
C PRO A 255 7.28 -13.45 -16.15
N ASN A 256 7.91 -12.28 -16.11
CA ASN A 256 8.46 -11.69 -14.87
C ASN A 256 7.54 -10.63 -14.23
N GLY A 257 6.34 -10.43 -14.78
CA GLY A 257 5.35 -9.47 -14.30
C GLY A 257 3.98 -10.09 -14.02
N PHE A 258 3.19 -9.41 -13.21
CA PHE A 258 1.81 -9.77 -12.88
C PHE A 258 0.82 -8.72 -13.40
N GLY A 259 -0.35 -9.20 -13.85
CA GLY A 259 -1.37 -8.37 -14.49
C GLY A 259 -1.01 -7.90 -15.89
N VAL A 260 -0.19 -8.69 -16.60
CA VAL A 260 0.35 -8.36 -17.93
C VAL A 260 0.03 -9.47 -18.92
N LYS A 261 -0.11 -9.14 -20.21
CA LYS A 261 -0.37 -10.15 -21.24
C LYS A 261 0.81 -11.12 -21.38
N SER A 262 0.50 -12.41 -21.55
CA SER A 262 1.48 -13.46 -21.86
C SER A 262 1.90 -13.40 -23.34
N ILE A 263 2.65 -12.36 -23.70
CA ILE A 263 3.19 -12.15 -25.06
C ILE A 263 4.71 -12.04 -24.96
N ALA A 264 5.41 -12.85 -25.77
CA ALA A 264 6.86 -12.84 -25.85
C ALA A 264 7.41 -11.49 -26.37
N ASN A 265 8.63 -11.15 -25.95
CA ASN A 265 9.38 -9.97 -26.41
C ASN A 265 8.69 -8.61 -26.21
N GLN A 266 7.75 -8.51 -25.25
CA GLN A 266 7.20 -7.22 -24.86
C GLN A 266 8.27 -6.35 -24.22
N THR A 267 8.25 -5.07 -24.53
CA THR A 267 9.04 -4.06 -23.82
C THR A 267 8.24 -3.45 -22.68
N PHE A 268 8.93 -2.93 -21.68
CA PHE A 268 8.28 -2.13 -20.65
C PHE A 268 7.74 -0.80 -21.23
N PRO A 269 6.52 -0.34 -20.83
CA PRO A 269 5.54 -1.06 -20.02
C PRO A 269 4.79 -2.12 -20.83
N ALA A 270 4.70 -3.34 -20.30
CA ALA A 270 3.97 -4.45 -20.92
C ALA A 270 2.46 -4.17 -20.99
N SER A 271 1.76 -4.80 -21.92
CA SER A 271 0.31 -4.65 -22.09
C SER A 271 -0.42 -5.16 -20.86
N VAL A 272 -1.42 -4.41 -20.40
CA VAL A 272 -2.27 -4.78 -19.25
C VAL A 272 -3.08 -6.02 -19.57
N ASP A 273 -3.18 -6.92 -18.59
CA ASP A 273 -4.11 -8.04 -18.55
C ASP A 273 -4.67 -8.18 -17.12
N LEU A 274 -5.99 -8.11 -16.97
CA LEU A 274 -6.62 -8.16 -15.65
C LEU A 274 -7.26 -9.52 -15.33
N GLU A 275 -7.10 -10.53 -16.19
CA GLU A 275 -7.67 -11.86 -15.94
C GLU A 275 -7.22 -12.45 -14.60
N GLU A 276 -5.92 -12.63 -14.39
CA GLU A 276 -5.38 -13.16 -13.13
C GLU A 276 -5.62 -12.23 -11.91
N PRO A 277 -5.45 -10.89 -12.01
CA PRO A 277 -5.84 -9.99 -10.94
C PRO A 277 -7.32 -10.14 -10.52
N ILE A 278 -8.26 -10.26 -11.46
CA ILE A 278 -9.69 -10.42 -11.15
C ILE A 278 -9.97 -11.79 -10.54
N GLU A 279 -9.36 -12.85 -11.08
CA GLU A 279 -9.48 -14.20 -10.53
C GLU A 279 -9.00 -14.26 -9.07
N LEU A 280 -7.85 -13.64 -8.77
CA LEU A 280 -7.34 -13.54 -7.41
C LEU A 280 -8.30 -12.76 -6.50
N ILE A 281 -8.82 -11.61 -6.95
CA ILE A 281 -9.74 -10.79 -6.17
C ILE A 281 -11.04 -11.54 -5.86
N ASN A 282 -11.58 -12.31 -6.81
CA ASN A 282 -12.76 -13.15 -6.59
C ASN A 282 -12.49 -14.23 -5.54
N LYS A 283 -11.33 -14.90 -5.58
CA LYS A 283 -10.92 -15.87 -4.54
C LYS A 283 -10.80 -15.22 -3.16
N LEU A 284 -10.25 -14.00 -3.08
CA LEU A 284 -10.21 -13.25 -1.83
C LEU A 284 -11.62 -12.91 -1.32
N TYR A 285 -12.54 -12.56 -2.21
CA TYR A 285 -13.94 -12.31 -1.86
C TYR A 285 -14.64 -13.54 -1.26
N GLU A 286 -14.40 -14.72 -1.85
CA GLU A 286 -14.91 -16.02 -1.37
C GLU A 286 -14.40 -16.34 0.04
N LEU A 287 -13.16 -15.94 0.35
CA LEU A 287 -12.56 -16.01 1.68
C LEU A 287 -13.01 -14.87 2.62
N ASP A 288 -14.13 -14.21 2.32
CA ASP A 288 -14.73 -13.15 3.14
C ASP A 288 -13.86 -11.88 3.30
N VAL A 289 -12.96 -11.62 2.34
CA VAL A 289 -12.25 -10.32 2.26
C VAL A 289 -13.17 -9.30 1.59
N LYS A 290 -13.63 -8.30 2.36
CA LYS A 290 -14.64 -7.32 1.92
C LYS A 290 -14.14 -5.89 1.82
N LEU A 291 -12.86 -5.69 2.10
CA LEU A 291 -12.13 -4.45 1.90
C LEU A 291 -10.87 -4.80 1.14
N LEU A 292 -10.55 -4.11 0.05
CA LEU A 292 -9.28 -4.27 -0.68
C LEU A 292 -8.70 -2.89 -1.02
N ASN A 293 -7.37 -2.85 -1.14
CA ASN A 293 -6.66 -1.66 -1.56
C ASN A 293 -5.91 -1.94 -2.87
N ILE A 294 -6.26 -1.21 -3.92
CA ILE A 294 -5.71 -1.43 -5.27
C ILE A 294 -4.60 -0.44 -5.56
N THR A 295 -3.51 -0.95 -6.12
CA THR A 295 -2.35 -0.18 -6.55
C THR A 295 -1.76 -0.78 -7.83
N ALA A 296 -0.75 -0.13 -8.40
CA ALA A 296 -0.07 -0.60 -9.60
C ALA A 296 1.42 -0.21 -9.60
N GLY A 297 2.17 -0.82 -10.51
CA GLY A 297 3.59 -0.64 -10.75
C GLY A 297 4.49 -1.24 -9.67
N ASN A 298 5.79 -1.11 -9.90
CA ASN A 298 6.83 -1.43 -8.95
C ASN A 298 7.74 -0.18 -8.73
N PRO A 299 7.85 0.34 -7.49
CA PRO A 299 8.63 1.55 -7.20
C PRO A 299 10.15 1.35 -7.30
N HIS A 300 10.63 0.10 -7.25
CA HIS A 300 12.04 -0.25 -7.37
C HIS A 300 12.48 -0.48 -8.83
N TYR A 301 11.52 -0.73 -9.74
CA TYR A 301 11.80 -0.90 -11.16
C TYR A 301 11.65 0.41 -11.95
N LYS A 302 10.40 0.78 -12.23
CA LYS A 302 10.03 1.97 -13.02
C LYS A 302 8.94 2.72 -12.28
N GLY A 303 9.37 3.42 -11.24
CA GLY A 303 8.48 3.99 -10.23
C GLY A 303 7.47 5.03 -10.72
N TYR A 304 7.51 5.48 -11.98
CA TYR A 304 6.51 6.41 -12.50
C TYR A 304 5.12 5.75 -12.63
N ILE A 305 5.04 4.42 -12.79
CA ILE A 305 3.75 3.70 -12.82
C ILE A 305 3.10 3.72 -11.44
N THR A 306 3.84 3.43 -10.36
CA THR A 306 3.32 3.45 -8.99
C THR A 306 3.12 4.86 -8.47
N ARG A 307 4.02 5.75 -8.86
CA ARG A 307 4.19 7.06 -8.25
C ARG A 307 4.56 8.08 -9.33
N PRO A 308 3.59 8.59 -10.09
CA PRO A 308 3.82 9.62 -11.09
C PRO A 308 4.53 10.84 -10.48
N TYR A 309 5.51 11.40 -11.19
CA TYR A 309 6.36 12.48 -10.67
C TYR A 309 6.67 13.52 -11.72
N ASP A 310 6.93 14.75 -11.25
CA ASP A 310 7.45 15.83 -12.09
C ASP A 310 8.98 15.81 -12.10
N ILE A 311 9.58 15.43 -10.96
CA ILE A 311 11.04 15.32 -10.80
C ILE A 311 11.34 13.90 -10.33
N PRO A 312 12.17 13.13 -11.04
CA PRO A 312 12.58 11.80 -10.59
C PRO A 312 13.52 11.90 -9.38
N VAL A 313 13.71 10.76 -8.72
CA VAL A 313 14.85 10.53 -7.81
C VAL A 313 16.18 10.73 -8.54
N LYS A 314 17.27 10.99 -7.81
CA LYS A 314 18.62 11.15 -8.38
C LYS A 314 18.99 9.93 -9.22
N GLY A 315 19.47 10.16 -10.45
CA GLY A 315 19.77 9.11 -11.43
C GLY A 315 18.54 8.45 -12.09
N GLY A 316 17.33 8.82 -11.68
CA GLY A 316 16.10 8.39 -12.34
C GLY A 316 15.89 9.10 -13.68
N ARG A 317 15.16 8.45 -14.59
CA ARG A 317 14.81 9.00 -15.91
C ARG A 317 13.35 9.43 -15.94
N LEU A 318 13.05 10.50 -16.66
CA LEU A 318 11.67 10.84 -16.98
C LEU A 318 11.08 9.78 -17.93
N PRO A 319 9.83 9.34 -17.71
CA PRO A 319 9.15 8.47 -18.66
C PRO A 319 8.93 9.19 -20.00
N LYS A 320 8.80 8.41 -21.08
CA LYS A 320 8.37 8.95 -22.39
C LYS A 320 6.92 9.44 -22.37
N GLU A 321 6.09 8.86 -21.50
CA GLU A 321 4.70 9.29 -21.31
C GLU A 321 4.58 10.46 -20.35
N HIS A 322 3.58 11.32 -20.58
CA HIS A 322 3.25 12.37 -19.62
C HIS A 322 2.77 11.75 -18.29
N PRO A 323 3.19 12.24 -17.11
CA PRO A 323 2.84 11.65 -15.82
C PRO A 323 1.32 11.59 -15.53
N LEU A 324 0.50 12.41 -16.21
CA LEU A 324 -0.96 12.30 -16.17
C LEU A 324 -1.46 10.94 -16.68
N PHE A 325 -0.85 10.37 -17.72
CA PHE A 325 -1.20 9.03 -18.20
C PHE A 325 -0.85 7.98 -17.15
N SER A 326 0.30 8.12 -16.48
CA SER A 326 0.69 7.23 -15.39
C SER A 326 -0.28 7.31 -14.20
N ALA A 327 -0.68 8.52 -13.82
CA ALA A 327 -1.64 8.74 -12.73
C ALA A 327 -3.02 8.17 -13.08
N TYR A 328 -3.49 8.44 -14.30
CA TYR A 328 -4.76 7.93 -14.78
C TYR A 328 -4.78 6.41 -14.90
N ARG A 329 -3.67 5.77 -15.33
CA ARG A 329 -3.57 4.31 -15.41
C ARG A 329 -3.94 3.64 -14.09
N ILE A 330 -3.40 4.09 -12.96
CA ILE A 330 -3.69 3.51 -11.65
C ILE A 330 -5.19 3.61 -11.32
N ILE A 331 -5.77 4.79 -11.56
CA ILE A 331 -7.18 5.09 -11.31
C ILE A 331 -8.08 4.24 -12.22
N TYR A 332 -7.74 4.16 -13.49
CA TYR A 332 -8.48 3.39 -14.49
C TYR A 332 -8.48 1.90 -14.16
N LEU A 333 -7.33 1.32 -13.80
CA LEU A 333 -7.25 -0.09 -13.39
C LEU A 333 -8.13 -0.38 -12.17
N THR A 334 -8.12 0.52 -11.17
CA THR A 334 -9.00 0.40 -10.01
C THR A 334 -10.48 0.45 -10.41
N SER A 335 -10.84 1.36 -11.31
CA SER A 335 -12.21 1.49 -11.82
C SER A 335 -12.68 0.26 -12.60
N VAL A 336 -11.81 -0.29 -13.46
CA VAL A 336 -12.12 -1.50 -14.23
C VAL A 336 -12.34 -2.66 -13.27
N ILE A 337 -11.43 -2.85 -12.31
CA ILE A 337 -11.58 -3.86 -11.26
C ILE A 337 -12.90 -3.68 -10.52
N LYS A 338 -13.20 -2.46 -10.05
CA LYS A 338 -14.46 -2.17 -9.34
C LYS A 338 -15.71 -2.50 -10.18
N SER A 339 -15.66 -2.28 -11.50
CA SER A 339 -16.78 -2.58 -12.40
C SER A 339 -16.94 -4.07 -12.71
N LEU A 340 -15.86 -4.85 -12.63
CA LEU A 340 -15.87 -6.29 -12.90
C LEU A 340 -16.19 -7.14 -11.67
N ILE A 341 -16.01 -6.59 -10.47
CA ILE A 341 -16.40 -7.24 -9.22
C ILE A 341 -17.86 -6.89 -8.91
N SER A 342 -18.77 -7.84 -9.11
CA SER A 342 -20.22 -7.65 -8.91
C SER A 342 -20.64 -7.70 -7.44
N GLN A 343 -19.70 -7.56 -6.50
CA GLN A 343 -19.91 -7.90 -5.11
C GLN A 343 -19.84 -6.69 -4.16
N ASP A 344 -20.29 -6.87 -2.91
CA ASP A 344 -20.32 -5.85 -1.84
C ASP A 344 -18.93 -5.46 -1.29
N MET A 345 -17.87 -5.70 -2.08
CA MET A 345 -16.50 -5.39 -1.72
C MET A 345 -16.22 -3.89 -1.80
N ILE A 346 -15.64 -3.35 -0.73
CA ILE A 346 -15.22 -1.96 -0.62
C ILE A 346 -13.80 -1.82 -1.20
N ILE A 347 -13.64 -0.96 -2.19
CA ILE A 347 -12.37 -0.73 -2.89
C ILE A 347 -11.77 0.62 -2.50
N VAL A 348 -10.55 0.56 -1.94
CA VAL A 348 -9.68 1.71 -1.72
C VAL A 348 -8.74 1.85 -2.91
N GLY A 349 -8.78 2.97 -3.61
CA GLY A 349 -7.89 3.23 -4.75
C GLY A 349 -6.63 4.03 -4.39
N SER A 350 -5.69 4.09 -5.34
CA SER A 350 -4.43 4.83 -5.25
C SER A 350 -4.27 5.80 -6.45
N GLY A 351 -3.30 6.71 -6.39
CA GLY A 351 -2.86 7.51 -7.56
C GLY A 351 -3.28 8.98 -7.60
N TYR A 352 -3.99 9.48 -6.59
CA TYR A 352 -4.61 10.81 -6.63
C TYR A 352 -3.66 11.99 -6.36
N THR A 353 -2.51 11.77 -5.72
CA THR A 353 -1.63 12.87 -5.27
C THR A 353 -1.13 13.76 -6.40
N TYR A 354 -0.96 13.21 -7.62
CA TYR A 354 -0.44 13.97 -8.75
C TYR A 354 -1.36 15.15 -9.15
N PHE A 355 -2.66 15.09 -8.82
CA PHE A 355 -3.66 16.12 -9.12
C PHE A 355 -3.68 17.29 -8.12
N ARG A 356 -2.82 17.24 -7.08
CA ARG A 356 -2.54 18.35 -6.14
C ARG A 356 -3.82 18.95 -5.55
N GLN A 357 -4.05 20.26 -5.71
CA GLN A 357 -5.18 20.99 -5.14
C GLN A 357 -6.55 20.46 -5.62
N PHE A 358 -6.59 19.88 -6.82
CA PHE A 358 -7.80 19.33 -7.43
C PHE A 358 -8.05 17.87 -7.10
N ALA A 359 -7.17 17.23 -6.32
CA ALA A 359 -7.30 15.81 -6.03
C ALA A 359 -8.58 15.48 -5.24
N GLY A 360 -9.09 16.42 -4.43
CA GLY A 360 -10.41 16.29 -3.79
C GLY A 360 -11.56 16.30 -4.79
N ASN A 361 -11.53 17.22 -5.76
CA ASN A 361 -12.55 17.31 -6.82
C ASN A 361 -12.56 16.06 -7.71
N LEU A 362 -11.38 15.53 -8.04
CA LEU A 362 -11.24 14.26 -8.75
C LEU A 362 -11.78 13.09 -7.91
N ALA A 363 -11.40 13.00 -6.63
CA ALA A 363 -11.90 11.96 -5.74
C ALA A 363 -13.44 11.97 -5.68
N SER A 364 -14.05 13.16 -5.58
CA SER A 364 -15.50 13.32 -5.58
C SER A 364 -16.13 12.81 -6.88
N GLY A 365 -15.59 13.18 -8.04
CA GLY A 365 -16.12 12.75 -9.33
C GLY A 365 -15.95 11.24 -9.57
N LEU A 366 -14.86 10.63 -9.09
CA LEU A 366 -14.66 9.18 -9.16
C LEU A 366 -15.70 8.43 -8.32
N ILE A 367 -15.97 8.89 -7.10
CA ILE A 367 -16.95 8.28 -6.20
C ILE A 367 -18.37 8.46 -6.74
N GLN A 368 -18.69 9.64 -7.24
CA GLN A 368 -20.00 9.90 -7.86
C GLN A 368 -20.29 8.95 -9.03
N ARG A 369 -19.25 8.54 -9.77
CA ARG A 369 -19.36 7.59 -10.90
C ARG A 369 -19.20 6.12 -10.51
N GLY A 370 -19.09 5.81 -9.22
CA GLY A 370 -18.89 4.44 -8.74
C GLY A 370 -17.55 3.81 -9.16
N MET A 371 -16.55 4.62 -9.51
CA MET A 371 -15.24 4.13 -10.00
C MET A 371 -14.34 3.65 -8.85
N VAL A 372 -14.65 4.03 -7.61
CA VAL A 372 -13.94 3.65 -6.38
C VAL A 372 -14.84 3.95 -5.18
N ASP A 373 -14.68 3.23 -4.07
CA ASP A 373 -15.45 3.51 -2.85
C ASP A 373 -14.74 4.51 -1.93
N ILE A 374 -13.40 4.42 -1.85
CA ILE A 374 -12.55 5.26 -1.00
C ILE A 374 -11.30 5.71 -1.77
N CYS A 375 -10.96 7.00 -1.70
CA CYS A 375 -9.75 7.53 -2.29
C CYS A 375 -8.61 7.60 -1.26
N GLY A 376 -7.60 6.74 -1.42
CA GLY A 376 -6.39 6.70 -0.58
C GLY A 376 -5.25 7.60 -1.09
N PHE A 377 -4.72 8.43 -0.19
CA PHE A 377 -3.65 9.39 -0.47
C PHE A 377 -2.31 8.95 0.14
N GLY A 378 -1.30 8.80 -0.72
CA GLY A 378 0.09 8.49 -0.34
C GLY A 378 0.88 9.76 -0.02
N ARG A 379 1.84 10.16 -0.85
CA ARG A 379 2.70 11.35 -0.65
C ARG A 379 1.99 12.66 -0.23
N MET A 380 0.70 12.82 -0.55
CA MET A 380 -0.08 13.97 -0.06
C MET A 380 -0.17 13.96 1.47
N SER A 381 -0.27 12.80 2.12
CA SER A 381 -0.31 12.70 3.58
C SER A 381 0.98 13.21 4.21
N PHE A 382 2.15 12.97 3.59
CA PHE A 382 3.40 13.58 4.05
C PHE A 382 3.41 15.11 3.88
N ALA A 383 2.97 15.60 2.72
CA ALA A 383 3.06 17.02 2.39
C ALA A 383 2.02 17.87 3.14
N ASN A 384 0.79 17.38 3.22
CA ASN A 384 -0.35 18.04 3.83
C ASN A 384 -1.26 16.99 4.51
N PRO A 385 -0.95 16.56 5.74
CA PRO A 385 -1.79 15.63 6.50
C PRO A 385 -3.25 16.11 6.67
N GLU A 386 -3.49 17.43 6.61
CA GLU A 386 -4.79 18.06 6.82
C GLU A 386 -5.69 18.09 5.57
N PHE A 387 -5.28 17.45 4.47
CA PHE A 387 -6.00 17.54 3.19
C PHE A 387 -7.49 17.15 3.31
N ALA A 388 -7.83 16.11 4.09
CA ALA A 388 -9.20 15.65 4.23
C ALA A 388 -10.05 16.68 4.99
N LYS A 389 -9.56 17.19 6.11
CA LYS A 389 -10.17 18.30 6.86
C LYS A 389 -10.41 19.53 5.99
N GLN A 390 -9.47 19.89 5.11
CA GLN A 390 -9.65 21.02 4.19
C GLN A 390 -10.82 20.79 3.23
N ILE A 391 -10.86 19.62 2.57
CA ILE A 391 -11.96 19.21 1.67
C ILE A 391 -13.32 19.30 2.37
N PHE A 392 -13.38 18.80 3.59
CA PHE A 392 -14.58 18.75 4.43
C PHE A 392 -15.10 20.10 4.91
N GLN A 393 -14.27 21.15 4.85
CA GLN A 393 -14.65 22.51 5.17
C GLN A 393 -15.01 23.32 3.91
N GLY A 394 -15.30 22.63 2.80
CA GLY A 394 -15.61 23.24 1.50
C GLY A 394 -14.40 23.88 0.82
N LYS A 395 -13.17 23.57 1.26
CA LYS A 395 -11.94 24.13 0.68
C LYS A 395 -11.27 23.11 -0.22
N THR A 396 -10.73 23.56 -1.36
CA THR A 396 -9.76 22.74 -2.09
C THR A 396 -8.52 22.51 -1.23
N ILE A 397 -7.78 21.43 -1.50
CA ILE A 397 -6.49 21.20 -0.83
C ILE A 397 -5.59 22.41 -1.08
N ASP A 398 -5.00 22.96 -0.01
CA ASP A 398 -4.14 24.13 -0.09
C ASP A 398 -2.97 23.88 -1.06
N LYS A 399 -2.93 24.65 -2.15
CA LYS A 399 -1.90 24.57 -3.19
C LYS A 399 -0.49 24.77 -2.61
N ALA A 400 -0.32 25.62 -1.60
CA ALA A 400 0.96 25.88 -0.97
C ALA A 400 1.45 24.70 -0.13
N LYS A 401 0.54 23.86 0.38
CA LYS A 401 0.86 22.64 1.15
C LYS A 401 0.82 21.37 0.31
N ALA A 402 0.20 21.39 -0.87
CA ALA A 402 0.08 20.22 -1.73
C ALA A 402 1.45 19.62 -2.12
N CYS A 403 1.48 18.29 -2.25
CA CYS A 403 2.65 17.58 -2.75
C CYS A 403 3.01 18.06 -4.17
N ILE A 404 4.27 18.42 -4.38
CA ILE A 404 4.79 18.86 -5.69
C ILE A 404 5.38 17.71 -6.51
N SER A 405 5.15 16.46 -6.10
CA SER A 405 5.59 15.27 -6.82
C SER A 405 7.10 15.21 -7.16
N CYS A 406 7.95 15.79 -6.30
CA CYS A 406 9.39 15.93 -6.51
C CYS A 406 10.24 14.69 -6.20
N SER A 407 9.61 13.57 -5.82
CA SER A 407 10.27 12.30 -5.47
C SER A 407 11.25 12.30 -4.29
N LYS A 408 11.49 13.42 -3.61
CA LYS A 408 12.45 13.49 -2.49
C LYS A 408 12.13 12.55 -1.33
N CYS A 409 10.86 12.28 -1.05
CA CYS A 409 10.47 11.25 -0.07
C CYS A 409 11.01 9.86 -0.45
N SER A 410 11.02 9.51 -1.75
CA SER A 410 11.63 8.26 -2.22
C SER A 410 13.14 8.34 -2.31
N GLN A 411 13.70 9.55 -2.48
CA GLN A 411 15.15 9.75 -2.45
C GLN A 411 15.70 9.45 -1.06
N PHE A 412 15.04 9.93 0.01
CA PHE A 412 15.42 9.62 1.38
C PHE A 412 15.47 8.11 1.66
N MET A 413 14.44 7.36 1.26
CA MET A 413 14.46 5.89 1.39
C MET A 413 15.67 5.25 0.66
N ARG A 414 16.03 5.75 -0.53
CA ARG A 414 17.18 5.23 -1.29
C ARG A 414 18.52 5.55 -0.62
N GLU A 415 18.59 6.66 0.11
CA GLU A 415 19.74 7.11 0.88
C GLU A 415 19.77 6.50 2.29
N GLY A 416 18.78 5.67 2.66
CA GLY A 416 18.70 5.07 4.00
C GLY A 416 18.24 6.03 5.09
N LYS A 417 17.65 7.16 4.72
CA LYS A 417 17.18 8.20 5.64
C LYS A 417 15.70 8.04 6.01
N SER A 418 15.33 8.63 7.14
CA SER A 418 13.93 8.79 7.51
C SER A 418 13.15 9.57 6.46
N THR A 419 11.92 9.14 6.23
CA THR A 419 11.11 9.51 5.08
C THR A 419 9.93 10.38 5.50
N GLY A 420 9.81 11.52 4.81
CA GLY A 420 8.72 12.47 4.95
C GLY A 420 8.69 13.44 3.78
N CYS A 421 8.10 14.64 3.98
CA CYS A 421 8.05 15.65 2.93
C CYS A 421 9.22 16.63 3.03
N ALA A 422 10.23 16.46 2.18
CA ALA A 422 11.40 17.35 2.08
C ALA A 422 11.12 18.81 1.65
N VAL A 423 9.85 19.19 1.48
CA VAL A 423 9.44 20.53 0.98
C VAL A 423 8.47 21.20 1.94
N ARG A 424 7.65 20.40 2.63
CA ARG A 424 6.55 20.89 3.48
C ARG A 424 6.72 20.49 4.95
N ASP A 425 7.73 19.70 5.27
CA ASP A 425 8.02 19.27 6.63
C ASP A 425 9.53 19.40 6.92
N PRO A 426 9.98 20.53 7.51
CA PRO A 426 11.40 20.79 7.75
C PRO A 426 12.05 19.77 8.71
N GLU A 427 11.25 19.07 9.51
CA GLU A 427 11.73 18.00 10.41
C GLU A 427 12.54 16.92 9.67
N TYR A 428 12.21 16.67 8.40
CA TYR A 428 12.87 15.65 7.58
C TYR A 428 14.01 16.20 6.70
N ILE A 429 14.27 17.50 6.73
CA ILE A 429 15.38 18.11 5.97
C ILE A 429 16.65 18.14 6.82
N ASN A 430 16.49 18.36 8.14
CA ASN A 430 17.60 18.66 9.05
C ASN A 430 18.07 17.46 9.90
N ARG A 431 17.49 16.27 9.72
CA ARG A 431 17.93 15.06 10.42
C ARG A 431 18.91 14.30 9.53
N GLU A 432 20.11 14.08 10.07
CA GLU A 432 21.20 13.34 9.41
C GLU A 432 20.86 11.88 9.17
#